data_AF-A0A068NY40-F1
#
_entry.id   AF-A0A068NY40-F1
#
_cell.length_a   1.000
_cell.length_b   1.000
_cell.length_c   1.000
_cell.angle_alpha   90.00
_cell.angle_beta   90.00
_cell.angle_gamma   90.00
#
_symmetry.space_group_name_H-M   'P 1'
#
loop_
_entity.id
_entity.type
_entity.pdbx_description
1 polymer ?
#
loop_
_entity_poly.entity_id
_entity_poly.type
_entity_poly.pdbx_seq_one_letter_code
_entity_poly.pdbx_strand_id
1 'polypeptide(L)'
;MATLETSLNAEDTVRELQGYIDRAVEANGGSTAARKPAHRIKFHWPPHPVSYSFHVLASDWTGTASFEAHGDVFEVQVARTPFGVFGRAPDIWHEERGETEAQMLARLRETSEPLFQRQLAIGRALERPGRFTGHVRDLPPIDLLKLLYCEDRDVANEARSEVETHASSNRVFFPALVAVLSDRRHPNRRSAQWCVLDLFEDLPSYCDSPEEELAAVQAMKGLIWDAENDYARTVYKAGVVLGGHLPYVYGGPTLMECLEAPSRIGRRSAIHGLYHVVEWVPALQADVVAALRRVAEQDTEPILRAYAAAMAGDLERADGDHAADPIFPDEA
;
A
#
# COMPACT_ATOMS: atom_id res chain seq x y z
N MET A 1 -18.47 29.09 -8.14
CA MET A 1 -17.62 30.06 -7.40
C MET A 1 -17.21 29.39 -6.11
N ALA A 2 -15.96 29.14 -5.74
CA ALA A 2 -14.64 29.19 -6.36
C ALA A 2 -14.03 27.76 -6.20
N THR A 3 -12.98 27.30 -6.86
CA THR A 3 -11.67 27.90 -7.06
C THR A 3 -10.99 27.22 -8.25
N LEU A 4 -10.24 28.00 -9.04
CA LEU A 4 -9.10 27.48 -9.78
C LEU A 4 -8.22 26.75 -8.76
N GLU A 5 -8.19 25.42 -8.83
CA GLU A 5 -7.23 24.61 -8.09
C GLU A 5 -5.84 24.98 -8.62
N THR A 6 -5.14 25.85 -7.91
CA THR A 6 -3.69 25.88 -7.97
C THR A 6 -3.23 24.51 -7.52
N SER A 7 -2.88 23.65 -8.48
CA SER A 7 -2.11 22.44 -8.23
C SER A 7 -0.92 22.83 -7.37
N LEU A 8 -0.82 22.27 -6.16
CA LEU A 8 0.35 22.48 -5.31
C LEU A 8 1.60 22.11 -6.12
N ASN A 9 2.65 22.91 -6.03
CA ASN A 9 3.95 22.51 -6.56
C ASN A 9 4.53 21.39 -5.69
N ALA A 10 5.67 20.82 -6.09
CA ALA A 10 6.27 19.69 -5.40
C ALA A 10 6.69 20.03 -3.95
N GLU A 11 7.21 21.24 -3.72
CA GLU A 11 7.65 21.69 -2.38
C GLU A 11 6.47 21.86 -1.42
N ASP A 12 5.38 22.45 -1.89
CA ASP A 12 4.17 22.62 -1.09
C ASP A 12 3.50 21.26 -0.81
N THR A 13 3.57 20.32 -1.76
CA THR A 13 3.10 18.94 -1.57
C THR A 13 3.88 18.23 -0.47
N VAL A 14 5.22 18.33 -0.47
CA VAL A 14 6.06 17.78 0.60
C VAL A 14 5.73 18.41 1.95
N ARG A 15 5.60 19.75 2.00
CA ARG A 15 5.30 20.47 3.24
C ARG A 15 3.97 20.06 3.84
N GLU A 16 2.93 19.95 3.02
CA GLU A 16 1.60 19.51 3.49
C GLU A 16 1.62 18.04 3.93
N LEU A 17 2.37 17.18 3.24
CA LEU A 17 2.54 15.79 3.65
C LEU A 17 3.25 15.67 5.01
N GLN A 18 4.29 16.48 5.24
CA GLN A 18 4.97 16.53 6.55
C GLN A 18 4.04 17.01 7.65
N GLY A 19 3.25 18.06 7.38
CA GLY A 19 2.23 18.55 8.31
C GLY A 19 1.16 17.50 8.62
N TYR A 20 0.74 16.71 7.62
CA TYR A 20 -0.16 15.58 7.82
C TYR A 20 0.44 14.52 8.74
N ILE A 21 1.72 14.16 8.54
CA ILE A 21 2.43 13.20 9.41
C ILE A 21 2.49 13.72 10.86
N ASP A 22 2.79 15.00 11.04
CA ASP A 22 2.86 15.62 12.38
C ASP A 22 1.50 15.54 13.11
N ARG A 23 0.41 15.86 12.41
CA ARG A 23 -0.95 15.77 12.96
C ARG A 23 -1.35 14.34 13.30
N ALA A 24 -0.95 13.36 12.47
CA ALA A 24 -1.21 11.95 12.75
C ALA A 24 -0.45 11.44 13.99
N VAL A 25 0.78 11.93 14.21
CA VAL A 25 1.57 11.64 15.41
C VAL A 25 0.91 12.25 16.65
N GLU A 26 0.47 13.50 16.57
CA GLU A 26 -0.26 14.18 17.66
C GLU A 26 -1.56 13.43 18.02
N ALA A 27 -2.36 13.06 17.01
CA ALA A 27 -3.58 12.27 17.18
C ALA A 27 -3.32 10.88 17.79
N ASN A 28 -2.09 10.35 17.64
CA ASN A 28 -1.63 9.10 18.24
C ASN A 28 -0.93 9.30 19.60
N GLY A 29 -1.19 10.42 20.29
CA GLY A 29 -0.62 10.71 21.61
C GLY A 29 0.88 10.95 21.59
N GLY A 30 1.44 11.39 20.46
CA GLY A 30 2.87 11.59 20.26
C GLY A 30 3.67 10.32 19.95
N SER A 31 3.01 9.16 19.86
CA SER A 31 3.70 7.90 19.56
C SER A 31 4.05 7.79 18.06
N THR A 32 5.29 7.42 17.78
CA THR A 32 5.84 7.16 16.44
C THR A 32 5.95 5.67 16.11
N ALA A 33 5.47 4.79 16.99
CA ALA A 33 5.52 3.34 16.76
C ALA A 33 4.69 2.95 15.52
N ALA A 34 5.26 2.11 14.66
CA ALA A 34 4.54 1.57 13.50
C ALA A 34 3.41 0.64 13.96
N ARG A 35 2.26 0.71 13.29
CA ARG A 35 1.17 -0.26 13.44
C ARG A 35 1.34 -1.35 12.39
N LYS A 36 1.16 -2.62 12.81
CA LYS A 36 1.11 -3.75 11.87
C LYS A 36 -0.19 -3.63 11.06
N PRO A 37 -0.12 -3.40 9.75
CA PRO A 37 -1.32 -3.24 8.94
C PRO A 37 -1.95 -4.62 8.69
N ALA A 38 -3.27 -4.64 8.53
CA ALA A 38 -4.01 -5.86 8.20
C ALA A 38 -3.62 -6.41 6.82
N HIS A 39 -4.05 -7.62 6.48
CA HIS A 39 -3.94 -8.10 5.11
C HIS A 39 -4.84 -7.29 4.18
N ARG A 40 -4.43 -7.15 2.91
CA ARG A 40 -5.29 -6.57 1.88
C ARG A 40 -6.50 -7.48 1.68
N ILE A 41 -7.68 -6.88 1.66
CA ILE A 41 -8.93 -7.54 1.29
C ILE A 41 -9.42 -6.81 0.05
N LYS A 42 -9.40 -7.49 -1.09
CA LYS A 42 -9.81 -6.87 -2.35
C LYS A 42 -11.26 -6.45 -2.26
N PHE A 43 -11.51 -5.16 -2.41
CA PHE A 43 -12.86 -4.63 -2.40
C PHE A 43 -13.49 -4.73 -3.78
N HIS A 44 -14.71 -5.23 -3.82
CA HIS A 44 -15.48 -5.38 -5.05
C HIS A 44 -16.82 -4.66 -4.88
N TRP A 45 -16.99 -3.58 -5.66
CA TRP A 45 -18.20 -2.79 -5.64
C TRP A 45 -18.48 -2.17 -7.02
N PRO A 46 -19.74 -2.07 -7.46
CA PRO A 46 -20.94 -2.61 -6.82
C PRO A 46 -21.01 -4.15 -6.89
N PRO A 47 -21.71 -4.81 -5.95
CA PRO A 47 -21.98 -6.24 -6.05
C PRO A 47 -22.96 -6.55 -7.19
N HIS A 48 -23.07 -7.83 -7.57
CA HIS A 48 -24.05 -8.23 -8.58
C HIS A 48 -25.48 -7.92 -8.10
N PRO A 49 -26.30 -7.18 -8.88
CA PRO A 49 -27.67 -6.87 -8.51
C PRO A 49 -28.50 -8.14 -8.32
N VAL A 50 -28.96 -8.40 -7.08
CA VAL A 50 -29.72 -9.63 -6.77
C VAL A 50 -31.02 -9.71 -7.57
N SER A 51 -31.60 -8.57 -7.97
CA SER A 51 -32.86 -8.56 -8.73
C SER A 51 -32.73 -9.24 -10.11
N TYR A 52 -31.54 -9.25 -10.70
CA TYR A 52 -31.28 -9.89 -12.00
C TYR A 52 -31.40 -11.41 -11.93
N SER A 53 -31.01 -12.01 -10.81
CA SER A 53 -31.12 -13.46 -10.59
C SER A 53 -32.57 -13.94 -10.47
N PHE A 54 -33.53 -13.02 -10.28
CA PHE A 54 -34.96 -13.32 -10.13
C PHE A 54 -35.83 -12.65 -11.21
N HIS A 55 -35.21 -12.08 -12.24
CA HIS A 55 -35.91 -11.40 -13.34
C HIS A 55 -36.91 -10.31 -12.88
N VAL A 56 -36.59 -9.57 -11.82
CA VAL A 56 -37.42 -8.44 -11.37
C VAL A 56 -37.41 -7.36 -12.44
N LEU A 57 -38.58 -6.98 -12.92
CA LEU A 57 -38.76 -6.02 -14.01
C LEU A 57 -38.74 -4.58 -13.50
N ALA A 58 -38.45 -3.63 -14.39
CA ALA A 58 -38.51 -2.20 -14.06
C ALA A 58 -39.89 -1.77 -13.51
N SER A 59 -40.97 -2.39 -13.99
CA SER A 59 -42.34 -2.14 -13.55
C SER A 59 -42.66 -2.63 -12.14
N ASP A 60 -41.83 -3.50 -11.55
CA ASP A 60 -42.09 -4.09 -10.24
C ASP A 60 -41.70 -3.16 -9.08
N TRP A 61 -40.81 -2.19 -9.35
CA TRP A 61 -40.30 -1.20 -8.39
C TRP A 61 -41.33 -0.08 -8.14
N THR A 62 -42.36 -0.39 -7.35
CA THR A 62 -43.50 0.50 -7.10
C THR A 62 -43.51 1.09 -5.69
N GLY A 63 -42.72 0.53 -4.77
CA GLY A 63 -42.63 1.00 -3.39
C GLY A 63 -41.37 1.83 -3.12
N THR A 64 -41.39 2.55 -2.01
CA THR A 64 -40.23 3.24 -1.44
C THR A 64 -40.11 2.92 0.04
N ALA A 65 -38.88 2.90 0.54
CA ALA A 65 -38.51 2.77 1.94
C ALA A 65 -37.19 3.51 2.16
N SER A 66 -36.70 3.54 3.40
CA SER A 66 -35.37 4.06 3.69
C SER A 66 -34.71 3.28 4.82
N PHE A 67 -33.40 3.36 4.90
CA PHE A 67 -32.65 2.93 6.09
C PHE A 67 -31.62 3.97 6.48
N GLU A 68 -31.25 3.98 7.74
CA GLU A 68 -30.23 4.87 8.29
C GLU A 68 -28.92 4.09 8.53
N ALA A 69 -27.80 4.65 8.10
CA ALA A 69 -26.48 4.11 8.41
C ALA A 69 -25.45 5.26 8.50
N HIS A 70 -24.59 5.21 9.51
CA HIS A 70 -23.49 6.18 9.71
C HIS A 70 -23.92 7.66 9.71
N GLY A 71 -25.14 7.95 10.16
CA GLY A 71 -25.70 9.31 10.22
C GLY A 71 -26.40 9.78 8.95
N ASP A 72 -26.41 8.96 7.89
CA ASP A 72 -27.09 9.24 6.63
C ASP A 72 -28.37 8.42 6.48
N VAL A 73 -29.36 9.00 5.78
CA VAL A 73 -30.59 8.32 5.37
C VAL A 73 -30.46 7.94 3.89
N PHE A 74 -30.66 6.66 3.57
CA PHE A 74 -30.60 6.14 2.21
C PHE A 74 -31.99 5.77 1.72
N GLU A 75 -32.40 6.38 0.60
CA GLU A 75 -33.65 6.03 -0.07
C GLU A 75 -33.53 4.69 -0.79
N VAL A 76 -34.56 3.86 -0.65
CA VAL A 76 -34.63 2.50 -1.19
C VAL A 76 -35.87 2.36 -2.05
N GLN A 77 -35.68 1.98 -3.31
CA GLN A 77 -36.76 1.51 -4.17
C GLN A 77 -37.12 0.08 -3.78
N VAL A 78 -38.42 -0.23 -3.69
CA VAL A 78 -38.91 -1.53 -3.22
C VAL A 78 -39.77 -2.22 -4.28
N ALA A 79 -39.42 -3.46 -4.61
CA ALA A 79 -40.22 -4.35 -5.44
C ALA A 79 -40.72 -5.54 -4.63
N ARG A 80 -42.01 -5.83 -4.70
CA ARG A 80 -42.64 -6.98 -4.04
C ARG A 80 -43.05 -8.00 -5.10
N THR A 81 -42.43 -9.17 -5.08
CA THR A 81 -42.67 -10.22 -6.08
C THR A 81 -43.02 -11.54 -5.40
N PRO A 82 -43.50 -12.56 -6.14
CA PRO A 82 -43.70 -13.90 -5.59
C PRO A 82 -42.43 -14.54 -5.02
N PHE A 83 -41.26 -14.04 -5.41
CA PHE A 83 -39.99 -14.54 -4.92
C PHE A 83 -39.57 -13.86 -3.62
N GLY A 84 -40.05 -12.66 -3.29
CA GLY A 84 -39.71 -11.94 -2.06
C GLY A 84 -39.81 -10.42 -2.21
N VAL A 85 -39.25 -9.71 -1.24
CA VAL A 85 -39.12 -8.25 -1.23
C VAL A 85 -37.68 -7.88 -1.61
N PHE A 86 -37.55 -7.09 -2.67
CA PHE A 86 -36.28 -6.60 -3.18
C PHE A 86 -36.15 -5.11 -2.85
N GLY A 87 -34.97 -4.70 -2.43
CA GLY A 87 -34.62 -3.30 -2.24
C GLY A 87 -33.45 -2.92 -3.10
N ARG A 88 -33.52 -1.75 -3.70
CA ARG A 88 -32.43 -1.12 -4.45
C ARG A 88 -32.14 0.23 -3.81
N ALA A 89 -30.91 0.45 -3.39
CA ALA A 89 -30.40 1.71 -2.87
C ALA A 89 -29.50 2.36 -3.94
N PRO A 90 -30.03 3.28 -4.78
CA PRO A 90 -29.30 3.80 -5.94
C PRO A 90 -28.03 4.57 -5.56
N ASP A 91 -28.06 5.34 -4.47
CA ASP A 91 -26.96 6.20 -4.04
C ASP A 91 -25.68 5.42 -3.68
N ILE A 92 -25.83 4.15 -3.31
CA ILE A 92 -24.73 3.25 -2.99
C ILE A 92 -24.62 2.09 -3.97
N TRP A 93 -25.43 2.08 -5.03
CA TRP A 93 -25.40 1.06 -6.09
C TRP A 93 -25.53 -0.37 -5.54
N HIS A 94 -26.44 -0.56 -4.58
CA HIS A 94 -26.61 -1.83 -3.88
C HIS A 94 -28.04 -2.36 -3.98
N GLU A 95 -28.17 -3.69 -4.00
CA GLU A 95 -29.45 -4.37 -3.95
C GLU A 95 -29.42 -5.55 -3.00
N GLU A 96 -30.51 -5.76 -2.29
CA GLU A 96 -30.71 -6.95 -1.45
C GLU A 96 -32.12 -7.48 -1.53
N ARG A 97 -32.27 -8.72 -1.07
CA ARG A 97 -33.53 -9.45 -1.02
C ARG A 97 -33.84 -9.92 0.39
N GLY A 98 -35.09 -9.78 0.81
CA GLY A 98 -35.65 -10.39 2.01
C GLY A 98 -36.99 -11.07 1.73
N GLU A 99 -37.47 -11.85 2.68
CA GLU A 99 -38.86 -12.36 2.71
C GLU A 99 -39.84 -11.24 3.09
N THR A 100 -39.37 -10.25 3.85
CA THR A 100 -40.12 -9.06 4.25
C THR A 100 -39.32 -7.79 3.96
N GLU A 101 -39.99 -6.64 3.92
CA GLU A 101 -39.32 -5.34 3.77
C GLU A 101 -38.31 -5.09 4.90
N ALA A 102 -38.67 -5.41 6.15
CA ALA A 102 -37.77 -5.27 7.30
C ALA A 102 -36.51 -6.14 7.16
N GLN A 103 -36.65 -7.39 6.70
CA GLN A 103 -35.50 -8.26 6.48
C GLN A 103 -34.61 -7.77 5.31
N MET A 104 -35.24 -7.29 4.24
CA MET A 104 -34.52 -6.70 3.10
C MET A 104 -33.70 -5.47 3.55
N LEU A 105 -34.30 -4.54 4.31
CA LEU A 105 -33.61 -3.34 4.79
C LEU A 105 -32.48 -3.69 5.78
N ALA A 106 -32.69 -4.67 6.66
CA ALA A 106 -31.66 -5.15 7.56
C ALA A 106 -30.46 -5.72 6.80
N ARG A 107 -30.72 -6.51 5.73
CA ARG A 107 -29.67 -7.05 4.86
C ARG A 107 -28.95 -5.94 4.09
N LEU A 108 -29.68 -4.99 3.48
CA LEU A 108 -29.07 -3.83 2.81
C LEU A 108 -28.08 -3.12 3.74
N ARG A 109 -28.49 -2.86 4.98
CA ARG A 109 -27.66 -2.19 5.97
C ARG A 109 -26.41 -3.01 6.32
N GLU A 110 -26.56 -4.30 6.58
CA GLU A 110 -25.46 -5.20 6.94
C GLU A 110 -24.46 -5.37 5.80
N THR A 111 -24.94 -5.66 4.58
CA THR A 111 -24.07 -5.98 3.45
C THR A 111 -23.48 -4.74 2.76
N SER A 112 -23.99 -3.54 3.06
CA SER A 112 -23.36 -2.26 2.66
C SER A 112 -22.22 -1.83 3.58
N GLU A 113 -22.07 -2.45 4.75
CA GLU A 113 -21.08 -2.02 5.75
C GLU A 113 -19.63 -1.99 5.22
N PRO A 114 -19.16 -2.93 4.38
CA PRO A 114 -17.84 -2.85 3.78
C PRO A 114 -17.61 -1.57 2.94
N LEU A 115 -18.62 -1.13 2.18
CA LEU A 115 -18.55 0.14 1.44
C LEU A 115 -18.41 1.30 2.42
N PHE A 116 -19.25 1.35 3.46
CA PHE A 116 -19.24 2.45 4.42
C PHE A 116 -17.92 2.52 5.19
N GLN A 117 -17.39 1.38 5.65
CA GLN A 117 -16.11 1.35 6.32
C GLN A 117 -14.96 1.84 5.42
N ARG A 118 -14.96 1.46 4.14
CA ARG A 118 -13.99 1.98 3.16
C ARG A 118 -14.12 3.50 2.99
N GLN A 119 -15.33 4.00 2.80
CA GLN A 119 -15.59 5.44 2.62
C GLN A 119 -15.24 6.26 3.87
N LEU A 120 -15.46 5.72 5.07
CA LEU A 120 -15.05 6.33 6.33
C LEU A 120 -13.53 6.30 6.50
N ALA A 121 -12.86 5.21 6.11
CA ALA A 121 -11.40 5.11 6.15
C ALA A 121 -10.75 6.14 5.21
N ILE A 122 -11.28 6.30 4.00
CA ILE A 122 -10.87 7.38 3.07
C ILE A 122 -11.11 8.74 3.71
N GLY A 123 -12.30 9.00 4.26
CA GLY A 123 -12.63 10.26 4.94
C GLY A 123 -11.63 10.60 6.06
N ARG A 124 -11.34 9.63 6.94
CA ARG A 124 -10.34 9.77 8.01
C ARG A 124 -8.94 10.08 7.47
N ALA A 125 -8.48 9.34 6.46
CA ALA A 125 -7.15 9.55 5.88
C ALA A 125 -7.01 10.92 5.22
N LEU A 126 -8.10 11.45 4.63
CA LEU A 126 -8.16 12.79 4.05
C LEU A 126 -8.41 13.91 5.07
N GLU A 127 -8.52 13.58 6.37
CA GLU A 127 -8.85 14.52 7.44
C GLU A 127 -10.21 15.22 7.23
N ARG A 128 -11.17 14.51 6.61
CA ARG A 128 -12.52 15.00 6.31
C ARG A 128 -13.55 14.33 7.23
N PRO A 129 -14.57 15.07 7.70
CA PRO A 129 -15.65 14.48 8.48
C PRO A 129 -16.53 13.58 7.60
N GLY A 130 -16.99 12.47 8.17
CA GLY A 130 -17.97 11.58 7.52
C GLY A 130 -17.41 10.69 6.42
N ARG A 131 -18.30 10.19 5.56
CA ARG A 131 -17.97 9.29 4.45
C ARG A 131 -17.44 10.07 3.25
N PHE A 132 -16.43 9.53 2.59
CA PHE A 132 -16.04 9.97 1.25
C PHE A 132 -16.98 9.38 0.18
N THR A 133 -17.61 10.23 -0.63
CA THR A 133 -18.54 9.81 -1.69
C THR A 133 -18.06 10.12 -3.11
N GLY A 134 -16.84 10.65 -3.24
CA GLY A 134 -16.22 10.93 -4.54
C GLY A 134 -15.51 9.73 -5.15
N HIS A 135 -14.69 9.96 -6.17
CA HIS A 135 -13.80 8.96 -6.75
C HIS A 135 -12.34 9.26 -6.39
N VAL A 136 -11.56 8.23 -6.06
CA VAL A 136 -10.14 8.37 -5.70
C VAL A 136 -9.34 9.00 -6.84
N ARG A 137 -9.59 8.62 -8.09
CA ARG A 137 -8.95 9.18 -9.29
C ARG A 137 -9.14 10.69 -9.48
N ASP A 138 -10.17 11.27 -8.85
CA ASP A 138 -10.49 12.70 -8.97
C ASP A 138 -9.83 13.51 -7.83
N LEU A 139 -9.04 12.87 -6.96
CA LEU A 139 -8.36 13.55 -5.85
C LEU A 139 -7.10 14.29 -6.31
N PRO A 140 -6.79 15.45 -5.70
CA PRO A 140 -5.54 16.15 -5.97
C PRO A 140 -4.33 15.34 -5.47
N PRO A 141 -3.10 15.63 -5.96
CA PRO A 141 -1.89 14.88 -5.63
C PRO A 141 -1.64 14.66 -4.14
N ILE A 142 -1.83 15.70 -3.33
CA ILE A 142 -1.63 15.60 -1.89
C ILE A 142 -2.61 14.64 -1.21
N ASP A 143 -3.85 14.60 -1.68
CA ASP A 143 -4.88 13.72 -1.10
C ASP A 143 -4.61 12.25 -1.49
N LEU A 144 -4.15 12.00 -2.72
CA LEU A 144 -3.65 10.68 -3.12
C LEU A 144 -2.50 10.20 -2.23
N LEU A 145 -1.55 11.10 -1.92
CA LEU A 145 -0.42 10.80 -1.03
C LEU A 145 -0.88 10.53 0.42
N LYS A 146 -1.88 11.26 0.94
CA LYS A 146 -2.47 10.98 2.25
C LYS A 146 -3.12 9.60 2.29
N LEU A 147 -3.78 9.18 1.21
CA LEU A 147 -4.40 7.85 1.13
C LEU A 147 -3.40 6.68 1.16
N LEU A 148 -2.13 6.90 0.80
CA LEU A 148 -1.10 5.87 0.97
C LEU A 148 -0.92 5.46 2.46
N TYR A 149 -1.25 6.38 3.39
CA TYR A 149 -1.22 6.15 4.83
C TYR A 149 -2.55 5.63 5.41
N CYS A 150 -3.53 5.31 4.56
CA CYS A 150 -4.80 4.75 5.01
C CYS A 150 -4.58 3.43 5.77
N GLU A 151 -5.36 3.23 6.84
CA GLU A 151 -5.33 1.99 7.63
C GLU A 151 -5.88 0.79 6.84
N ASP A 152 -6.79 1.06 5.91
CA ASP A 152 -7.22 0.10 4.90
C ASP A 152 -6.19 0.06 3.77
N ARG A 153 -5.45 -1.05 3.71
CA ARG A 153 -4.40 -1.25 2.71
C ARG A 153 -4.92 -1.33 1.28
N ASP A 154 -6.19 -1.70 1.07
CA ASP A 154 -6.74 -1.77 -0.27
C ASP A 154 -7.14 -0.36 -0.79
N VAL A 155 -7.46 0.57 0.11
CA VAL A 155 -7.55 2.01 -0.21
C VAL A 155 -6.16 2.57 -0.56
N ALA A 156 -5.13 2.28 0.25
CA ALA A 156 -3.77 2.71 -0.06
C ALA A 156 -3.29 2.16 -1.42
N ASN A 157 -3.65 0.91 -1.74
CA ASN A 157 -3.35 0.31 -3.04
C ASN A 157 -4.10 0.98 -4.21
N GLU A 158 -5.37 1.34 -4.02
CA GLU A 158 -6.13 2.10 -5.03
C GLU A 158 -5.48 3.46 -5.29
N ALA A 159 -5.14 4.20 -4.23
CA ALA A 159 -4.45 5.49 -4.37
C ALA A 159 -3.07 5.34 -5.05
N ARG A 160 -2.31 4.30 -4.72
CA ARG A 160 -1.06 3.96 -5.42
C ARG A 160 -1.30 3.77 -6.92
N SER A 161 -2.33 3.03 -7.33
CA SER A 161 -2.68 2.87 -8.74
C SER A 161 -3.01 4.20 -9.42
N GLU A 162 -3.70 5.11 -8.74
CA GLU A 162 -3.97 6.44 -9.31
C GLU A 162 -2.71 7.31 -9.37
N VAL A 163 -1.79 7.21 -8.41
CA VAL A 163 -0.48 7.89 -8.54
C VAL A 163 0.28 7.36 -9.77
N GLU A 164 0.25 6.05 -10.00
CA GLU A 164 0.89 5.40 -11.15
C GLU A 164 0.32 5.88 -12.49
N THR A 165 -1.01 6.00 -12.61
CA THR A 165 -1.66 6.50 -13.85
C THR A 165 -1.29 7.95 -14.16
N HIS A 166 -0.89 8.73 -13.16
CA HIS A 166 -0.45 10.12 -13.30
C HIS A 166 1.07 10.30 -13.40
N ALA A 167 1.88 9.25 -13.23
CA ALA A 167 3.34 9.32 -13.05
C ALA A 167 4.06 10.14 -14.13
N SER A 168 3.83 9.81 -15.41
CA SER A 168 4.47 10.50 -16.54
C SER A 168 4.00 11.94 -16.75
N SER A 169 2.81 12.28 -16.24
CA SER A 169 2.19 13.60 -16.40
C SER A 169 2.43 14.54 -15.22
N ASN A 170 2.85 14.00 -14.07
CA ASN A 170 2.83 14.74 -12.81
C ASN A 170 4.00 14.39 -11.90
N ARG A 171 5.19 14.87 -12.25
CA ARG A 171 6.44 14.74 -11.46
C ARG A 171 6.38 15.41 -10.08
N VAL A 172 5.26 16.07 -9.74
CA VAL A 172 5.00 16.65 -8.41
C VAL A 172 5.14 15.62 -7.29
N PHE A 173 4.91 14.33 -7.59
CA PHE A 173 4.94 13.28 -6.60
C PHE A 173 6.34 12.94 -6.12
N PHE A 174 7.37 13.03 -6.97
CA PHE A 174 8.67 12.43 -6.69
C PHE A 174 9.28 12.87 -5.33
N PRO A 175 9.39 14.18 -5.02
CA PRO A 175 9.94 14.59 -3.72
C PRO A 175 9.11 14.10 -2.53
N ALA A 176 7.79 14.00 -2.69
CA ALA A 176 6.90 13.50 -1.66
C ALA A 176 7.01 11.97 -1.48
N LEU A 177 7.18 11.21 -2.57
CA LEU A 177 7.42 9.76 -2.52
C LEU A 177 8.73 9.44 -1.77
N VAL A 178 9.79 10.20 -2.02
CA VAL A 178 11.06 10.10 -1.26
C VAL A 178 10.83 10.42 0.23
N ALA A 179 10.00 11.42 0.53
CA ALA A 179 9.64 11.75 1.91
C ALA A 179 8.85 10.62 2.60
N VAL A 180 7.97 9.91 1.90
CA VAL A 180 7.25 8.73 2.43
C VAL A 180 8.23 7.60 2.79
N LEU A 181 9.20 7.28 1.91
CA LEU A 181 10.23 6.28 2.21
C LEU A 181 11.08 6.66 3.43
N SER A 182 11.34 7.95 3.59
CA SER A 182 12.11 8.48 4.70
C SER A 182 11.31 8.62 6.01
N ASP A 183 9.98 8.45 5.97
CA ASP A 183 9.16 8.60 7.16
C ASP A 183 9.46 7.51 8.22
N ARG A 184 9.57 7.94 9.47
CA ARG A 184 9.77 7.09 10.65
C ARG A 184 8.68 7.31 11.71
N ARG A 185 7.72 8.18 11.44
CA ARG A 185 6.85 8.76 12.47
C ARG A 185 5.40 8.35 12.30
N HIS A 186 4.85 8.35 11.09
CA HIS A 186 3.44 8.04 10.91
C HIS A 186 3.13 6.59 11.34
N PRO A 187 2.06 6.33 12.11
CA PRO A 187 1.73 4.98 12.59
C PRO A 187 1.52 3.98 11.43
N ASN A 188 0.87 4.41 10.35
CA ASN A 188 0.60 3.57 9.18
C ASN A 188 1.68 3.62 8.08
N ARG A 189 2.88 4.15 8.38
CA ARG A 189 3.94 4.40 7.38
C ARG A 189 4.33 3.18 6.53
N ARG A 190 4.22 1.97 7.08
CA ARG A 190 4.63 0.74 6.37
C ARG A 190 3.76 0.45 5.15
N SER A 191 2.45 0.72 5.21
CA SER A 191 1.60 0.61 4.02
C SER A 191 2.01 1.62 2.95
N ALA A 192 2.23 2.87 3.35
CA ALA A 192 2.61 3.94 2.43
C ALA A 192 3.96 3.66 1.77
N GLN A 193 4.96 3.27 2.56
CA GLN A 193 6.29 2.89 2.09
C GLN A 193 6.23 1.72 1.11
N TRP A 194 5.43 0.69 1.40
CA TRP A 194 5.23 -0.42 0.48
C TRP A 194 4.64 0.06 -0.87
N CYS A 195 3.63 0.94 -0.83
CA CYS A 195 3.07 1.54 -2.04
C CYS A 195 4.11 2.33 -2.84
N VAL A 196 4.97 3.11 -2.19
CA VAL A 196 6.03 3.85 -2.89
C VAL A 196 7.08 2.91 -3.50
N LEU A 197 7.46 1.86 -2.79
CA LEU A 197 8.37 0.86 -3.34
C LEU A 197 7.80 0.19 -4.58
N ASP A 198 6.49 -0.07 -4.62
CA ASP A 198 5.81 -0.59 -5.80
C ASP A 198 5.83 0.39 -6.98
N LEU A 199 5.64 1.69 -6.72
CA LEU A 199 5.80 2.73 -7.74
C LEU A 199 7.26 2.79 -8.25
N PHE A 200 8.24 2.64 -7.37
CA PHE A 200 9.67 2.72 -7.69
C PHE A 200 10.24 1.47 -8.38
N GLU A 201 9.44 0.43 -8.60
CA GLU A 201 9.78 -0.62 -9.57
C GLU A 201 9.96 -0.06 -10.99
N ASP A 202 9.30 1.06 -11.29
CA ASP A 202 9.50 1.88 -12.48
C ASP A 202 9.95 3.31 -12.11
N LEU A 203 11.01 3.40 -11.29
CA LEU A 203 11.57 4.68 -10.84
C LEU A 203 11.80 5.74 -11.95
N PRO A 204 12.25 5.39 -13.18
CA PRO A 204 12.41 6.36 -14.26
C PRO A 204 11.14 7.13 -14.65
N SER A 205 9.95 6.60 -14.32
CA SER A 205 8.68 7.32 -14.51
C SER A 205 8.48 8.50 -13.55
N TYR A 206 9.31 8.63 -12.51
CA TYR A 206 9.14 9.64 -11.46
C TYR A 206 10.32 10.63 -11.37
N CYS A 207 11.55 10.22 -11.69
CA CYS A 207 12.73 11.09 -11.67
C CYS A 207 13.23 11.47 -13.07
N ASP A 208 14.00 12.55 -13.17
CA ASP A 208 14.62 13.06 -14.41
C ASP A 208 16.16 13.09 -14.36
N SER A 209 16.73 12.86 -13.17
CA SER A 209 18.15 13.10 -12.95
C SER A 209 18.81 11.98 -12.14
N PRO A 210 20.11 11.72 -12.35
CA PRO A 210 20.89 10.83 -11.50
C PRO A 210 20.87 11.25 -10.02
N GLU A 211 20.78 12.55 -9.72
CA GLU A 211 20.67 13.05 -8.35
C GLU A 211 19.37 12.60 -7.67
N GLU A 212 18.25 12.64 -8.39
CA GLU A 212 16.95 12.17 -7.89
C GLU A 212 16.93 10.65 -7.73
N GLU A 213 17.44 9.90 -8.72
CA GLU A 213 17.58 8.45 -8.63
C GLU A 213 18.38 8.06 -7.37
N LEU A 214 19.52 8.75 -7.15
CA LEU A 214 20.34 8.56 -5.96
C LEU A 214 19.57 8.91 -4.68
N ALA A 215 18.78 9.98 -4.66
CA ALA A 215 17.96 10.34 -3.50
C ALA A 215 16.93 9.25 -3.15
N ALA A 216 16.28 8.65 -4.16
CA ALA A 216 15.38 7.52 -3.96
C ALA A 216 16.11 6.29 -3.41
N VAL A 217 17.29 5.98 -3.95
CA VAL A 217 18.14 4.88 -3.46
C VAL A 217 18.58 5.12 -2.01
N GLN A 218 18.99 6.33 -1.65
CA GLN A 218 19.37 6.65 -0.27
C GLN A 218 18.18 6.55 0.69
N ALA A 219 16.97 6.92 0.26
CA ALA A 219 15.77 6.74 1.07
C ALA A 219 15.43 5.26 1.30
N MET A 220 15.56 4.42 0.26
CA MET A 220 15.41 2.96 0.38
C MET A 220 16.51 2.34 1.25
N LYS A 221 17.77 2.78 1.10
CA LYS A 221 18.89 2.39 1.97
C LYS A 221 18.56 2.69 3.43
N GLY A 222 18.15 3.92 3.75
CA GLY A 222 17.79 4.30 5.11
C GLY A 222 16.62 3.49 5.67
N LEU A 223 15.68 3.07 4.80
CA LEU A 223 14.56 2.20 5.20
C LEU A 223 15.05 0.78 5.59
N ILE A 224 16.02 0.24 4.87
CA ILE A 224 16.66 -1.05 5.16
C ILE A 224 17.55 -0.93 6.41
N TRP A 225 18.40 0.08 6.45
CA TRP A 225 19.45 0.25 7.47
C TRP A 225 18.88 0.32 8.89
N ASP A 226 17.84 1.14 9.08
CA ASP A 226 17.22 1.41 10.38
C ASP A 226 15.95 0.58 10.63
N ALA A 227 15.78 -0.55 9.94
CA ALA A 227 14.55 -1.32 10.01
C ALA A 227 14.25 -1.88 11.41
N GLU A 228 13.18 -1.40 12.05
CA GLU A 228 12.71 -1.90 13.36
C GLU A 228 11.76 -3.12 13.25
N ASN A 229 11.11 -3.26 12.10
CA ASN A 229 10.10 -4.27 11.80
C ASN A 229 9.99 -4.44 10.29
N ASP A 230 9.42 -5.56 9.84
CA ASP A 230 9.12 -5.82 8.43
C ASP A 230 7.60 -5.91 8.17
N TYR A 231 6.83 -5.05 8.82
CA TYR A 231 5.37 -5.05 8.63
C TYR A 231 5.01 -4.81 7.16
N ALA A 232 4.00 -5.54 6.69
CA ALA A 232 3.63 -5.62 5.28
C ALA A 232 4.75 -6.11 4.33
N ARG A 233 5.84 -6.69 4.85
CA ARG A 233 7.04 -7.05 4.07
C ARG A 233 7.67 -5.85 3.36
N THR A 234 7.56 -4.68 3.98
CA THR A 234 8.00 -3.40 3.42
C THR A 234 9.51 -3.33 3.27
N VAL A 235 10.25 -3.76 4.29
CA VAL A 235 11.72 -3.71 4.26
C VAL A 235 12.22 -4.74 3.26
N TYR A 236 11.63 -5.95 3.29
CA TYR A 236 11.86 -6.97 2.28
C TYR A 236 11.68 -6.44 0.84
N LYS A 237 10.55 -5.78 0.54
CA LYS A 237 10.27 -5.17 -0.77
C LYS A 237 11.34 -4.14 -1.16
N ALA A 238 11.89 -3.37 -0.23
CA ALA A 238 12.96 -2.41 -0.54
C ALA A 238 14.22 -3.11 -1.07
N GLY A 239 14.58 -4.25 -0.49
CA GLY A 239 15.66 -5.10 -1.02
C GLY A 239 15.37 -5.62 -2.43
N VAL A 240 14.14 -6.06 -2.68
CA VAL A 240 13.69 -6.52 -4.00
C VAL A 240 13.75 -5.39 -5.04
N VAL A 241 13.30 -4.17 -4.70
CA VAL A 241 13.35 -3.04 -5.65
C VAL A 241 14.81 -2.67 -5.97
N LEU A 242 15.67 -2.53 -4.96
CA LEU A 242 17.08 -2.22 -5.18
C LEU A 242 17.81 -3.32 -5.98
N GLY A 243 17.48 -4.59 -5.72
CA GLY A 243 18.16 -5.73 -6.34
C GLY A 243 17.58 -6.17 -7.69
N GLY A 244 16.29 -6.00 -7.91
CA GLY A 244 15.57 -6.47 -9.09
C GLY A 244 15.27 -5.38 -10.11
N HIS A 245 15.12 -4.13 -9.66
CA HIS A 245 14.70 -3.02 -10.53
C HIS A 245 15.78 -1.95 -10.70
N LEU A 246 16.67 -1.80 -9.71
CA LEU A 246 17.78 -0.83 -9.74
C LEU A 246 19.18 -1.47 -9.56
N PRO A 247 19.46 -2.69 -10.06
CA PRO A 247 20.65 -3.45 -9.65
C PRO A 247 21.99 -2.84 -10.07
N TYR A 248 22.00 -2.05 -11.14
CA TYR A 248 23.21 -1.67 -11.86
C TYR A 248 24.07 -0.63 -11.11
N VAL A 249 23.69 0.65 -11.19
CA VAL A 249 24.58 1.76 -10.78
C VAL A 249 24.58 1.94 -9.26
N TYR A 250 23.41 1.84 -8.63
CA TYR A 250 23.26 2.20 -7.22
C TYR A 250 22.75 1.05 -6.35
N GLY A 251 21.81 0.22 -6.83
CA GLY A 251 21.14 -0.78 -6.00
C GLY A 251 22.05 -1.89 -5.50
N GLY A 252 22.82 -2.53 -6.39
CA GLY A 252 23.79 -3.56 -6.01
C GLY A 252 24.81 -3.08 -4.97
N PRO A 253 25.56 -1.99 -5.22
CA PRO A 253 26.48 -1.41 -4.23
C PRO A 253 25.80 -1.06 -2.90
N THR A 254 24.60 -0.49 -2.94
CA THR A 254 23.83 -0.14 -1.73
C THR A 254 23.48 -1.37 -0.91
N LEU A 255 23.04 -2.46 -1.56
CA LEU A 255 22.69 -3.70 -0.87
C LEU A 255 23.92 -4.38 -0.26
N MET A 256 25.08 -4.32 -0.92
CA MET A 256 26.34 -4.81 -0.36
C MET A 256 26.69 -4.07 0.93
N GLU A 257 26.48 -2.75 0.97
CA GLU A 257 26.68 -1.94 2.16
C GLU A 257 25.67 -2.30 3.27
N CYS A 258 24.40 -2.52 2.91
CA CYS A 258 23.35 -2.91 3.85
C CYS A 258 23.55 -4.30 4.51
N LEU A 259 24.52 -5.11 4.08
CA LEU A 259 24.94 -6.31 4.81
C LEU A 259 25.54 -5.96 6.18
N GLU A 260 25.99 -4.72 6.38
CA GLU A 260 26.52 -4.23 7.66
C GLU A 260 25.47 -3.47 8.49
N ALA A 261 24.22 -3.42 8.03
CA ALA A 261 23.17 -2.69 8.71
C ALA A 261 23.00 -3.16 10.17
N PRO A 262 22.77 -2.26 11.14
CA PRO A 262 22.52 -2.64 12.52
C PRO A 262 21.24 -3.48 12.64
N SER A 263 20.25 -3.23 11.79
CA SER A 263 19.03 -4.01 11.72
C SER A 263 19.25 -5.39 11.12
N ARG A 264 18.92 -6.44 11.89
CA ARG A 264 18.83 -7.81 11.36
C ARG A 264 17.79 -7.99 10.26
N ILE A 265 16.72 -7.19 10.29
CA ILE A 265 15.67 -7.19 9.25
C ILE A 265 16.22 -6.55 7.97
N GLY A 266 16.97 -5.46 8.13
CA GLY A 266 17.71 -4.82 7.05
C GLY A 266 18.69 -5.79 6.39
N ARG A 267 19.53 -6.46 7.19
CA ARG A 267 20.48 -7.46 6.68
C ARG A 267 19.80 -8.62 5.98
N ARG A 268 18.67 -9.15 6.50
CA ARG A 268 17.86 -10.17 5.81
C ARG A 268 17.44 -9.69 4.41
N SER A 269 16.90 -8.48 4.33
CA SER A 269 16.46 -7.88 3.06
C SER A 269 17.63 -7.66 2.09
N ALA A 270 18.78 -7.22 2.59
CA ALA A 270 19.99 -7.04 1.78
C ALA A 270 20.50 -8.37 1.20
N ILE A 271 20.59 -9.42 2.02
CA ILE A 271 20.97 -10.77 1.59
C ILE A 271 20.05 -11.25 0.45
N HIS A 272 18.73 -11.09 0.61
CA HIS A 272 17.76 -11.46 -0.42
C HIS A 272 17.91 -10.60 -1.68
N GLY A 273 17.96 -9.27 -1.55
CA GLY A 273 18.09 -8.36 -2.69
C GLY A 273 19.33 -8.62 -3.54
N LEU A 274 20.45 -9.02 -2.90
CA LEU A 274 21.68 -9.36 -3.62
C LEU A 274 21.55 -10.60 -4.50
N TYR A 275 20.62 -11.53 -4.20
CA TYR A 275 20.30 -12.62 -5.10
C TYR A 275 19.77 -12.06 -6.44
N HIS A 276 18.79 -11.16 -6.38
CA HIS A 276 18.23 -10.51 -7.57
C HIS A 276 19.27 -9.66 -8.33
N VAL A 277 20.23 -9.05 -7.64
CA VAL A 277 21.33 -8.33 -8.31
C VAL A 277 22.08 -9.24 -9.29
N VAL A 278 22.33 -10.49 -8.90
CA VAL A 278 23.06 -11.44 -9.75
C VAL A 278 22.20 -11.92 -10.93
N GLU A 279 20.88 -12.00 -10.78
CA GLU A 279 19.96 -12.32 -11.90
C GLU A 279 20.10 -11.30 -13.04
N TRP A 280 20.22 -10.02 -12.70
CA TRP A 280 20.29 -8.92 -13.67
C TRP A 280 21.71 -8.50 -14.04
N VAL A 281 22.68 -8.73 -13.15
CA VAL A 281 24.09 -8.37 -13.31
C VAL A 281 24.98 -9.58 -12.96
N PRO A 282 25.01 -10.64 -13.79
CA PRO A 282 25.77 -11.86 -13.50
C PRO A 282 27.27 -11.62 -13.26
N ALA A 283 27.83 -10.53 -13.82
CA ALA A 283 29.21 -10.14 -13.61
C ALA A 283 29.56 -9.86 -12.12
N LEU A 284 28.57 -9.53 -11.29
CA LEU A 284 28.76 -9.28 -9.85
C LEU A 284 28.68 -10.55 -9.00
N GLN A 285 28.39 -11.73 -9.58
CA GLN A 285 28.20 -12.98 -8.84
C GLN A 285 29.37 -13.28 -7.90
N ALA A 286 30.61 -13.15 -8.37
CA ALA A 286 31.79 -13.46 -7.56
C ALA A 286 31.90 -12.55 -6.31
N ASP A 287 31.64 -11.25 -6.49
CA ASP A 287 31.70 -10.26 -5.41
C ASP A 287 30.56 -10.48 -4.40
N VAL A 288 29.35 -10.73 -4.90
CA VAL A 288 28.17 -11.01 -4.08
C VAL A 288 28.36 -12.30 -3.27
N VAL A 289 28.78 -13.40 -3.90
CA VAL A 289 29.05 -14.67 -3.21
C VAL A 289 30.13 -14.48 -2.14
N ALA A 290 31.20 -13.74 -2.45
CA ALA A 290 32.24 -13.44 -1.47
C ALA A 290 31.71 -12.64 -0.27
N ALA A 291 30.81 -11.68 -0.49
CA ALA A 291 30.18 -10.93 0.59
C ALA A 291 29.23 -11.78 1.43
N LEU A 292 28.37 -12.58 0.80
CA LEU A 292 27.46 -13.49 1.50
C LEU A 292 28.22 -14.53 2.32
N ARG A 293 29.37 -15.04 1.85
CA ARG A 293 30.23 -15.93 2.64
C ARG A 293 30.82 -15.23 3.87
N ARG A 294 31.23 -13.96 3.76
CA ARG A 294 31.66 -13.19 4.94
C ARG A 294 30.53 -13.06 5.96
N VAL A 295 29.30 -12.75 5.51
CA VAL A 295 28.11 -12.70 6.38
C VAL A 295 27.85 -14.07 7.01
N ALA A 296 27.96 -15.16 6.25
CA ALA A 296 27.81 -16.52 6.76
C ALA A 296 28.79 -16.87 7.89
N GLU A 297 29.99 -16.28 7.88
CA GLU A 297 30.99 -16.49 8.92
C GLU A 297 30.80 -15.55 10.13
N GLN A 298 30.37 -14.30 9.89
CA GLN A 298 30.56 -13.20 10.84
C GLN A 298 29.27 -12.59 11.39
N ASP A 299 28.10 -12.79 10.74
CA ASP A 299 26.86 -12.17 11.22
C ASP A 299 26.57 -12.59 12.65
N THR A 300 26.18 -11.64 13.50
CA THR A 300 25.79 -11.88 14.89
C THR A 300 24.62 -12.86 15.02
N GLU A 301 23.72 -12.88 14.04
CA GLU A 301 22.49 -13.68 14.05
C GLU A 301 22.73 -15.05 13.39
N PRO A 302 22.65 -16.16 14.14
CA PRO A 302 22.89 -17.50 13.58
C PRO A 302 21.99 -17.84 12.39
N ILE A 303 20.74 -17.37 12.40
CA ILE A 303 19.79 -17.59 11.32
C ILE A 303 20.19 -16.86 10.03
N LEU A 304 20.77 -15.67 10.14
CA LEU A 304 21.28 -14.92 8.98
C LEU A 304 22.57 -15.50 8.45
N ARG A 305 23.44 -16.04 9.32
CA ARG A 305 24.62 -16.80 8.88
C ARG A 305 24.23 -17.99 8.00
N ALA A 306 23.26 -18.78 8.45
CA ALA A 306 22.76 -19.92 7.69
C ALA A 306 22.09 -19.49 6.37
N TYR A 307 21.30 -18.42 6.41
CA TYR A 307 20.63 -17.89 5.22
C TYR A 307 21.62 -17.36 4.17
N ALA A 308 22.63 -16.60 4.58
CA ALA A 308 23.67 -16.11 3.67
C ALA A 308 24.51 -17.25 3.07
N ALA A 309 24.80 -18.30 3.85
CA ALA A 309 25.49 -19.48 3.35
C ALA A 309 24.65 -20.22 2.28
N ALA A 310 23.34 -20.35 2.51
CA ALA A 310 22.42 -20.96 1.55
C ALA A 310 22.33 -20.15 0.26
N MET A 311 22.09 -18.83 0.36
CA MET A 311 22.07 -17.92 -0.80
C MET A 311 23.35 -17.96 -1.62
N ALA A 312 24.51 -17.95 -0.96
CA ALA A 312 25.80 -18.06 -1.65
C ALA A 312 25.90 -19.39 -2.42
N GLY A 313 25.48 -20.50 -1.81
CA GLY A 313 25.46 -21.80 -2.46
C GLY A 313 24.49 -21.88 -3.65
N ASP A 314 23.32 -21.27 -3.54
CA ASP A 314 22.32 -21.23 -4.62
C ASP A 314 22.85 -20.44 -5.83
N LEU A 315 23.44 -19.26 -5.57
CA LEU A 315 24.08 -18.45 -6.61
C LEU A 315 25.21 -19.20 -7.32
N GLU A 316 25.99 -20.01 -6.62
CA GLU A 316 27.07 -20.80 -7.23
C GLU A 316 26.58 -21.98 -8.07
N ARG A 317 25.42 -22.56 -7.72
CA ARG A 317 24.81 -23.66 -8.49
C ARG A 317 24.07 -23.18 -9.74
N ALA A 318 23.70 -21.90 -9.78
CA ALA A 318 22.81 -21.34 -10.80
C ALA A 318 21.46 -22.08 -10.87
N ASP A 319 21.00 -22.62 -9.74
CA ASP A 319 19.65 -23.14 -9.58
C ASP A 319 18.69 -21.96 -9.52
N GLY A 320 17.59 -21.99 -10.28
CA GLY A 320 16.67 -20.84 -10.42
C GLY A 320 15.86 -20.51 -9.16
N ASP A 321 15.81 -21.42 -8.18
CA ASP A 321 15.11 -21.21 -6.91
C ASP A 321 16.12 -20.94 -5.79
N HIS A 322 15.90 -19.84 -5.06
CA HIS A 322 16.72 -19.47 -3.91
C HIS A 322 16.09 -19.98 -2.61
N ALA A 323 16.92 -20.21 -1.58
CA ALA A 323 16.44 -20.58 -0.25
C ALA A 323 15.36 -19.63 0.28
N ALA A 324 14.39 -20.19 1.01
CA ALA A 324 13.29 -19.43 1.59
C ALA A 324 13.81 -18.44 2.65
N ASP A 325 13.20 -17.26 2.68
CA ASP A 325 13.55 -16.25 3.66
C ASP A 325 13.28 -16.72 5.09
N PRO A 326 14.23 -16.50 6.01
CA PRO A 326 14.03 -16.84 7.41
C PRO A 326 13.02 -15.89 8.07
N ILE A 327 12.19 -16.46 8.95
CA ILE A 327 11.32 -15.71 9.86
C ILE A 327 12.01 -15.67 11.23
N PHE A 328 12.18 -14.47 11.80
CA PHE A 328 12.72 -14.36 13.16
C PHE A 328 11.70 -14.86 14.18
N PRO A 329 12.11 -15.48 15.31
CA PRO A 329 11.18 -16.04 16.28
C PRO A 329 10.14 -15.06 16.85
N ASP A 330 10.46 -13.77 16.90
CA ASP A 330 9.58 -12.68 17.37
C ASP A 330 8.68 -12.09 16.28
N GLU A 331 8.81 -12.53 15.02
CA GLU A 331 7.92 -12.15 13.92
C GLU A 331 6.76 -13.14 13.70
N ALA A 332 6.85 -14.34 14.31
CA ALA A 332 5.94 -15.47 14.10
C ALA A 332 4.59 -15.35 14.82
#